data_AF-A0A0Q9ESQ4-F1
#
_entry.id   AF-A0A0Q9ESQ4-F1
#
_cell.length_a   1.000
_cell.length_b   1.000
_cell.length_c   1.000
_cell.angle_alpha   90.00
_cell.angle_beta   90.00
_cell.angle_gamma   90.00
#
_symmetry.space_group_name_H-M   'P 1'
#
loop_
_entity.id
_entity.type
_entity.pdbx_description
1 polymer ?
#
loop_
_entity_poly.entity_id
_entity_poly.type
_entity_poly.pdbx_seq_one_letter_code
_entity_poly.pdbx_strand_id
1 'polypeptide(L)'
;MTRGTWNYFGTTYTYALYYTTERPGTAGLDNRIGVAFSNDGKLWIKHEAPVIDEGITGTYGTGQSVAWSASGGAGVRTTYTFVDGAGLIKYYYRESADGVNFGARRELSQAGLTLNGVPGISHANSAIGFAPGAYQDHYFYYLVNVCETHNDGPFGPNHPEWGTAKAVCVYRAEGEDAFTGTWTRVLDSTHVKPVEVEPGFLTNLYGSLDGQLPNISVNHGCSGSGDPNSWEICWYEGTLP
;
A
#
# COMPACT_ATOMS: atom_id res chain seq x y z
N MET A 1 -3.09 -0.55 9.21
CA MET A 1 -3.94 -0.73 10.41
C MET A 1 -5.17 0.14 10.27
N THR A 2 -6.31 -0.29 10.78
CA THR A 2 -7.54 0.52 10.81
C THR A 2 -8.33 0.30 12.10
N ARG A 3 -9.02 1.34 12.57
CA ARG A 3 -9.96 1.29 13.68
C ARG A 3 -11.34 0.80 13.21
N GLY A 4 -12.00 0.02 14.05
CA GLY A 4 -13.34 -0.49 13.81
C GLY A 4 -13.89 -1.22 15.04
N THR A 5 -14.82 -2.15 14.79
CA THR A 5 -15.34 -3.08 15.80
C THR A 5 -15.24 -4.48 15.24
N TRP A 6 -14.29 -5.27 15.74
CA TRP A 6 -13.95 -6.57 15.17
C TRP A 6 -14.25 -7.68 16.17
N ASN A 7 -15.01 -8.70 15.77
CA ASN A 7 -15.31 -9.83 16.66
C ASN A 7 -14.49 -11.05 16.26
N TYR A 8 -13.63 -11.52 17.15
CA TYR A 8 -12.81 -12.71 16.93
C TYR A 8 -12.82 -13.60 18.19
N PHE A 9 -13.24 -14.86 18.03
CA PHE A 9 -13.46 -15.82 19.12
C PHE A 9 -14.24 -15.26 20.33
N GLY A 10 -15.35 -14.56 20.04
CA GLY A 10 -16.23 -14.00 21.08
C GLY A 10 -15.66 -12.79 21.81
N THR A 11 -14.49 -12.29 21.42
CA THR A 11 -13.89 -11.06 21.95
C THR A 11 -14.01 -9.94 20.91
N THR A 12 -14.40 -8.75 21.37
CA THR A 12 -14.44 -7.55 20.54
C THR A 12 -13.12 -6.78 20.62
N TYR A 13 -12.62 -6.35 19.46
CA TYR A 13 -11.38 -5.61 19.27
C TYR A 13 -11.62 -4.26 18.58
N THR A 14 -10.74 -3.30 18.86
CA THR A 14 -10.82 -1.92 18.35
C THR A 14 -10.01 -1.71 17.07
N TYR A 15 -8.91 -2.43 16.89
CA TYR A 15 -7.99 -2.29 15.78
C TYR A 15 -7.81 -3.61 15.03
N ALA A 16 -7.67 -3.50 13.71
CA ALA A 16 -7.22 -4.57 12.85
C ALA A 16 -5.94 -4.14 12.08
N LEU A 17 -4.96 -5.04 12.03
CA LEU A 17 -3.74 -4.89 11.24
C LEU A 17 -3.71 -5.99 10.18
N TYR A 18 -3.72 -5.58 8.93
CA TYR A 18 -3.50 -6.46 7.78
C TYR A 18 -2.01 -6.42 7.43
N TYR A 19 -1.41 -7.60 7.26
CA TYR A 19 0.03 -7.72 7.08
C TYR A 19 0.36 -8.83 6.08
N THR A 20 1.45 -8.64 5.33
CA THR A 20 2.02 -9.70 4.50
C THR A 20 2.56 -10.81 5.39
N THR A 21 2.22 -12.05 5.05
CA THR A 21 2.83 -13.25 5.62
C THR A 21 3.16 -14.19 4.47
N GLU A 22 4.07 -15.13 4.71
CA GLU A 22 4.41 -16.17 3.74
C GLU A 22 3.88 -17.54 4.19
N ARG A 23 3.99 -18.52 3.30
CA ARG A 23 3.92 -19.93 3.70
C ARG A 23 5.20 -20.29 4.46
N PRO A 24 5.13 -20.97 5.61
CA PRO A 24 6.36 -21.35 6.32
C PRO A 24 7.30 -22.16 5.42
N GLY A 25 8.55 -21.70 5.33
CA GLY A 25 9.61 -22.37 4.56
C GLY A 25 9.71 -21.97 3.09
N THR A 26 9.00 -20.94 2.64
CA THR A 26 9.04 -20.49 1.24
C THR A 26 9.93 -19.26 0.99
N ALA A 27 10.49 -18.65 2.04
CA ALA A 27 11.55 -17.64 1.96
C ALA A 27 11.19 -16.45 1.05
N GLY A 28 10.07 -15.80 1.32
CA GLY A 28 9.56 -14.64 0.57
C GLY A 28 8.66 -14.99 -0.63
N LEU A 29 8.45 -16.28 -0.90
CA LEU A 29 7.46 -16.77 -1.87
C LEU A 29 6.15 -17.15 -1.18
N ASP A 30 5.10 -17.37 -1.98
CA ASP A 30 3.77 -17.77 -1.53
C ASP A 30 3.20 -16.77 -0.50
N ASN A 31 3.40 -15.46 -0.75
CA ASN A 31 2.88 -14.43 0.12
C ASN A 31 1.35 -14.37 0.06
N ARG A 32 0.79 -14.01 1.21
CA ARG A 32 -0.63 -13.91 1.51
C ARG A 32 -0.84 -12.82 2.56
N ILE A 33 -2.09 -12.41 2.77
CA ILE A 33 -2.41 -11.38 3.76
C ILE A 33 -3.02 -12.06 4.98
N GLY A 34 -2.41 -11.81 6.15
CA GLY A 34 -2.99 -12.13 7.46
C GLY A 34 -3.70 -10.92 8.07
N VAL A 35 -4.45 -11.17 9.14
CA VAL A 35 -5.00 -10.11 9.99
C VAL A 35 -4.68 -10.40 11.45
N ALA A 36 -4.42 -9.35 12.23
CA ALA A 36 -4.31 -9.41 13.68
C ALA A 36 -5.19 -8.33 14.33
N PHE A 37 -5.72 -8.63 15.51
CA PHE A 37 -6.63 -7.75 16.23
C PHE A 37 -6.03 -7.24 17.53
N SER A 38 -6.38 -6.02 17.92
CA SER A 38 -5.89 -5.38 19.15
C SER A 38 -6.91 -4.41 19.76
N ASN A 39 -6.83 -4.20 21.07
CA ASN A 39 -7.58 -3.15 21.77
C ASN A 39 -6.72 -1.93 22.15
N ASP A 40 -5.39 -2.06 22.11
CA ASP A 40 -4.45 -1.02 22.55
C ASP A 40 -3.43 -0.62 21.46
N GLY A 41 -3.46 -1.30 20.30
CA GLY A 41 -2.52 -1.11 19.20
C GLY A 41 -1.11 -1.66 19.47
N LYS A 42 -0.90 -2.35 20.59
CA LYS A 42 0.41 -2.84 21.05
C LYS A 42 0.44 -4.36 21.17
N LEU A 43 -0.58 -4.94 21.78
CA LEU A 43 -0.76 -6.38 21.90
C LEU A 43 -1.69 -6.88 20.80
N TRP A 44 -1.20 -7.82 19.99
CA TRP A 44 -1.87 -8.26 18.77
C TRP A 44 -2.16 -9.76 18.81
N ILE A 45 -3.42 -10.12 18.55
CA ILE A 45 -3.88 -11.51 18.43
C ILE A 45 -4.03 -11.82 16.94
N LYS A 46 -3.17 -12.71 16.43
CA LYS A 46 -3.20 -13.12 15.02
C LYS A 46 -4.42 -14.00 14.75
N HIS A 47 -5.03 -13.81 13.59
CA HIS A 47 -5.98 -14.77 13.03
C HIS A 47 -5.25 -16.07 12.67
N GLU A 48 -5.92 -17.20 12.84
CA GLU A 48 -5.33 -18.54 12.68
C GLU A 48 -4.90 -18.86 11.24
N ALA A 49 -5.57 -18.26 10.26
CA ALA A 49 -5.34 -18.46 8.84
C ALA A 49 -5.18 -17.12 8.11
N PRO A 50 -4.51 -17.09 6.94
CA PRO A 50 -4.53 -15.93 6.06
C PRO A 50 -5.97 -15.60 5.63
N VAL A 51 -6.26 -14.32 5.44
CA VAL A 51 -7.57 -13.80 5.04
C VAL A 51 -7.66 -13.50 3.54
N ILE A 52 -6.51 -13.34 2.87
CA ILE A 52 -6.42 -13.31 1.41
C ILE A 52 -5.26 -14.19 0.99
N ASP A 53 -5.57 -15.21 0.19
CA ASP A 53 -4.63 -16.15 -0.42
C ASP A 53 -5.13 -16.46 -1.84
N GLU A 54 -4.30 -16.19 -2.85
CA GLU A 54 -4.64 -16.43 -4.26
C GLU A 54 -4.32 -17.87 -4.70
N GLY A 55 -3.77 -18.70 -3.80
CA GLY A 55 -3.47 -20.11 -4.06
C GLY A 55 -2.34 -20.36 -5.05
N ILE A 56 -1.55 -19.34 -5.38
CA ILE A 56 -0.43 -19.44 -6.31
C ILE A 56 0.84 -19.74 -5.54
N THR A 57 1.55 -20.79 -5.96
CA THR A 57 2.79 -21.25 -5.35
C THR A 57 4.00 -20.98 -6.23
N GLY A 58 5.18 -20.76 -5.64
CA GLY A 58 6.44 -20.51 -6.32
C GLY A 58 6.59 -19.09 -6.87
N THR A 59 5.75 -18.15 -6.41
CA THR A 59 5.76 -16.74 -6.85
C THR A 59 5.75 -15.84 -5.62
N TYR A 60 6.00 -14.54 -5.77
CA TYR A 60 5.78 -13.62 -4.63
C TYR A 60 4.31 -13.66 -4.19
N GLY A 61 3.33 -13.76 -5.09
CA GLY A 61 1.93 -13.89 -4.71
C GLY A 61 1.34 -12.58 -4.21
N THR A 62 0.71 -12.59 -3.04
CA THR A 62 -0.09 -11.46 -2.52
C THR A 62 0.54 -10.81 -1.29
N GLY A 63 0.75 -9.50 -1.31
CA GLY A 63 1.37 -8.80 -0.18
C GLY A 63 1.17 -7.30 -0.19
N GLN A 64 1.87 -6.60 0.69
CA GLN A 64 1.93 -5.14 0.80
C GLN A 64 0.52 -4.51 0.86
N SER A 65 -0.32 -5.03 1.77
CA SER A 65 -1.69 -4.59 1.90
C SER A 65 -1.82 -3.26 2.63
N VAL A 66 -2.69 -2.39 2.11
CA VAL A 66 -3.15 -1.18 2.78
C VAL A 66 -4.65 -1.28 2.99
N ALA A 67 -5.09 -1.13 4.24
CA ALA A 67 -6.48 -1.34 4.62
C ALA A 67 -7.05 -0.14 5.38
N TRP A 68 -8.32 0.15 5.12
CA TRP A 68 -9.08 1.22 5.77
C TRP A 68 -10.50 0.77 6.13
N SER A 69 -11.11 1.45 7.08
CA SER A 69 -12.46 1.13 7.53
C SER A 69 -13.47 1.53 6.45
N ALA A 70 -14.42 0.65 6.14
CA ALA A 70 -15.50 0.95 5.21
C ALA A 70 -16.63 1.76 5.87
N SER A 71 -16.81 1.62 7.18
CA SER A 71 -18.00 2.12 7.89
C SER A 71 -17.78 2.47 9.37
N GLY A 72 -16.55 2.43 9.88
CA GLY A 72 -16.25 2.53 11.31
C GLY A 72 -16.65 1.29 12.14
N GLY A 73 -17.34 0.32 11.53
CA GLY A 73 -17.71 -0.97 12.12
C GLY A 73 -16.71 -2.09 11.79
N ALA A 74 -17.21 -3.29 11.49
CA ALA A 74 -16.42 -4.45 11.05
C ALA A 74 -16.14 -4.45 9.54
N GLY A 75 -16.66 -3.47 8.79
CA GLY A 75 -16.42 -3.36 7.36
C GLY A 75 -15.02 -2.84 7.07
N VAL A 76 -14.29 -3.50 6.19
CA VAL A 76 -12.95 -3.11 5.74
C VAL A 76 -12.84 -3.15 4.22
N ARG A 77 -12.00 -2.27 3.70
CA ARG A 77 -11.54 -2.27 2.33
C ARG A 77 -10.03 -2.36 2.35
N THR A 78 -9.48 -3.07 1.37
CA THR A 78 -8.03 -3.24 1.25
C THR A 78 -7.59 -3.16 -0.19
N THR A 79 -6.44 -2.56 -0.41
CA THR A 79 -5.67 -2.70 -1.64
C THR A 79 -4.40 -3.47 -1.36
N TYR A 80 -3.93 -4.27 -2.30
CA TYR A 80 -2.72 -5.06 -2.14
C TYR A 80 -1.99 -5.29 -3.45
N THR A 81 -0.70 -5.56 -3.33
CA THR A 81 0.17 -5.98 -4.44
C THR A 81 -0.03 -7.46 -4.71
N PHE A 82 -0.09 -7.81 -5.99
CA PHE A 82 -0.01 -9.17 -6.48
C PHE A 82 1.06 -9.28 -7.56
N VAL A 83 1.91 -10.30 -7.46
CA VAL A 83 2.97 -10.58 -8.44
C VAL A 83 2.86 -12.03 -8.87
N ASP A 84 2.65 -12.25 -10.17
CA ASP A 84 2.51 -13.59 -10.74
C ASP A 84 3.85 -14.28 -11.05
N GLY A 85 3.80 -15.48 -11.63
CA GLY A 85 4.99 -16.25 -11.98
C GLY A 85 5.79 -15.69 -13.16
N ALA A 86 5.26 -14.71 -13.89
CA ALA A 86 5.99 -13.96 -14.90
C ALA A 86 6.62 -12.68 -14.33
N GLY A 87 6.41 -12.40 -13.03
CA GLY A 87 6.84 -11.16 -12.39
C GLY A 87 5.96 -9.96 -12.74
N LEU A 88 4.77 -10.19 -13.32
CA LEU A 88 3.85 -9.09 -13.61
C LEU A 88 3.20 -8.61 -12.31
N ILE A 89 3.37 -7.32 -12.04
CA ILE A 89 2.83 -6.66 -10.86
C ILE A 89 1.45 -6.09 -11.15
N LYS A 90 0.49 -6.41 -10.29
CA LYS A 90 -0.87 -5.90 -10.29
C LYS A 90 -1.26 -5.39 -8.91
N TYR A 91 -2.20 -4.45 -8.87
CA TYR A 91 -2.83 -4.04 -7.62
C TYR A 91 -4.28 -4.45 -7.62
N TYR A 92 -4.71 -5.04 -6.52
CA TYR A 92 -6.08 -5.50 -6.34
C TYR A 92 -6.73 -4.83 -5.16
N TYR A 93 -8.03 -4.63 -5.29
CA TYR A 93 -8.94 -4.14 -4.27
C TYR A 93 -9.88 -5.26 -3.83
N ARG A 94 -10.16 -5.36 -2.53
CA ARG A 94 -11.20 -6.22 -1.98
C ARG A 94 -11.91 -5.55 -0.81
N GLU A 95 -13.14 -5.99 -0.56
CA GLU A 95 -13.92 -5.61 0.61
C GLU A 95 -14.25 -6.82 1.46
N SER A 96 -14.42 -6.60 2.75
CA SER A 96 -14.96 -7.58 3.68
C SER A 96 -15.92 -6.88 4.65
N ALA A 97 -17.06 -7.52 4.93
CA ALA A 97 -18.06 -6.99 5.86
C ALA A 97 -17.74 -7.29 7.33
N ASP A 98 -16.85 -8.25 7.60
CA ASP A 98 -16.49 -8.72 8.94
C ASP A 98 -14.98 -8.61 9.25
N GLY A 99 -14.19 -8.14 8.28
CA GLY A 99 -12.76 -7.98 8.41
C GLY A 99 -11.93 -9.24 8.10
N VAL A 100 -12.58 -10.37 7.81
CA VAL A 100 -11.91 -11.68 7.64
C VAL A 100 -12.29 -12.33 6.32
N ASN A 101 -13.58 -12.32 5.95
CA ASN A 101 -14.09 -12.93 4.74
C ASN A 101 -14.13 -11.90 3.61
N PHE A 102 -13.10 -11.91 2.76
CA PHE A 102 -13.00 -10.99 1.63
C PHE A 102 -13.74 -11.50 0.39
N GLY A 103 -14.45 -10.58 -0.27
CA GLY A 103 -15.13 -10.84 -1.53
C GLY A 103 -14.18 -10.99 -2.72
N ALA A 104 -14.77 -10.95 -3.90
CA ALA A 104 -14.04 -10.96 -5.17
C ALA A 104 -13.07 -9.78 -5.28
N ARG A 105 -11.92 -10.01 -5.91
CA ARG A 105 -10.96 -8.94 -6.22
C ARG A 105 -11.42 -8.10 -7.39
N ARG A 106 -11.07 -6.82 -7.34
CA ARG A 106 -11.16 -5.87 -8.47
C ARG A 106 -9.78 -5.32 -8.77
N GLU A 107 -9.35 -5.37 -10.03
CA GLU A 107 -8.06 -4.83 -10.44
C GLU A 107 -8.10 -3.30 -10.40
N LEU A 108 -7.07 -2.66 -9.83
CA LEU A 108 -6.87 -1.22 -10.00
C LEU A 108 -6.29 -0.97 -11.39
N SER A 109 -6.75 0.11 -12.03
CA SER A 109 -6.10 0.60 -13.24
C SER A 109 -4.66 1.01 -12.90
N GLN A 110 -3.74 0.78 -13.83
CA GLN A 110 -2.38 1.33 -13.76
C GLN A 110 -2.18 2.42 -14.83
N ALA A 111 -3.23 2.76 -15.59
CA ALA A 111 -3.15 3.81 -16.60
C ALA A 111 -2.84 5.16 -15.94
N GLY A 112 -1.94 5.93 -16.54
CA GLY A 112 -1.51 7.24 -16.02
C GLY A 112 -0.38 7.18 -14.98
N LEU A 113 -0.05 5.99 -14.45
CA LEU A 113 1.15 5.81 -13.64
C LEU A 113 2.40 5.89 -14.51
N THR A 114 3.43 6.57 -14.02
CA THR A 114 4.69 6.75 -14.74
C THR A 114 5.90 6.41 -13.89
N LEU A 115 6.94 5.89 -14.55
CA LEU A 115 8.28 5.68 -14.03
C LEU A 115 9.28 6.29 -15.02
N ASN A 116 10.15 7.18 -14.57
CA ASN A 116 11.12 7.90 -15.40
C ASN A 116 10.48 8.60 -16.61
N GLY A 117 9.26 9.11 -16.44
CA GLY A 117 8.52 9.84 -17.47
C GLY A 117 7.86 8.96 -18.55
N VAL A 118 7.95 7.62 -18.45
CA VAL A 118 7.24 6.69 -19.34
C VAL A 118 6.13 5.95 -18.58
N PRO A 119 5.08 5.44 -19.26
CA PRO A 119 4.04 4.64 -18.61
C PRO A 119 4.63 3.42 -17.91
N GLY A 120 4.27 3.21 -16.64
CA GLY A 120 4.77 2.08 -15.86
C GLY A 120 4.76 2.32 -14.36
N ILE A 121 5.11 1.25 -13.64
CA ILE A 121 5.29 1.22 -12.18
C ILE A 121 6.68 0.68 -11.85
N SER A 122 7.15 0.86 -10.61
CA SER A 122 8.43 0.24 -10.21
C SER A 122 8.30 -1.27 -10.19
N HIS A 123 9.23 -1.96 -10.88
CA HIS A 123 9.10 -3.34 -11.34
C HIS A 123 9.59 -4.42 -10.38
N ALA A 124 10.18 -4.07 -9.25
CA ALA A 124 10.96 -5.03 -8.48
C ALA A 124 10.28 -5.38 -7.13
N ASN A 125 9.92 -4.38 -6.31
CA ASN A 125 9.10 -4.56 -5.11
C ASN A 125 8.10 -3.40 -4.98
N SER A 126 6.88 -3.56 -5.48
CA SER A 126 5.91 -2.48 -5.56
C SER A 126 5.24 -2.18 -4.22
N ALA A 127 5.95 -1.54 -3.30
CA ALA A 127 5.31 -1.01 -2.12
C ALA A 127 4.35 0.12 -2.52
N ILE A 128 3.08 -0.07 -2.19
CA ILE A 128 2.02 0.88 -2.50
C ILE A 128 1.69 1.69 -1.25
N GLY A 129 1.79 3.02 -1.37
CA GLY A 129 1.07 3.91 -0.48
C GLY A 129 -0.34 4.08 -1.04
N PHE A 130 -1.38 3.83 -0.27
CA PHE A 130 -2.75 4.00 -0.73
C PHE A 130 -3.61 4.62 0.36
N ALA A 131 -4.49 5.55 0.00
CA ALA A 131 -5.50 6.04 0.94
C ALA A 131 -6.70 6.61 0.18
N PRO A 132 -7.93 6.35 0.64
CA PRO A 132 -9.10 7.08 0.18
C PRO A 132 -9.22 8.43 0.90
N GLY A 133 -9.99 9.35 0.33
CA GLY A 133 -10.47 10.50 1.07
C GLY A 133 -11.61 11.23 0.36
N ALA A 134 -12.51 11.81 1.16
CA ALA A 134 -13.57 12.68 0.71
C ALA A 134 -13.19 14.16 0.86
N TYR A 135 -13.38 14.94 -0.20
CA TYR A 135 -13.11 16.38 -0.21
C TYR A 135 -14.06 17.09 -1.17
N GLN A 136 -14.71 18.17 -0.70
CA GLN A 136 -15.66 18.97 -1.49
C GLN A 136 -16.76 18.13 -2.17
N ASP A 137 -17.37 17.19 -1.45
CA ASP A 137 -18.41 16.27 -1.96
C ASP A 137 -17.94 15.24 -3.01
N HIS A 138 -16.63 15.17 -3.28
CA HIS A 138 -16.02 14.14 -4.12
C HIS A 138 -15.33 13.07 -3.27
N TYR A 139 -15.24 11.86 -3.80
CA TYR A 139 -14.53 10.74 -3.18
C TYR A 139 -13.37 10.29 -4.07
N PHE A 140 -12.15 10.44 -3.55
CA PHE A 140 -10.93 10.15 -4.27
C PHE A 140 -10.19 8.96 -3.68
N TYR A 141 -9.43 8.29 -4.55
CA TYR A 141 -8.35 7.41 -4.19
C TYR A 141 -7.02 8.08 -4.49
N TYR A 142 -6.08 7.92 -3.58
CA TYR A 142 -4.71 8.40 -3.71
C TYR A 142 -3.75 7.24 -3.66
N LEU A 143 -2.76 7.26 -4.54
CA LEU A 143 -1.74 6.24 -4.68
C LEU A 143 -0.37 6.90 -4.69
N VAL A 144 0.55 6.42 -3.84
CA VAL A 144 1.96 6.79 -3.88
C VAL A 144 2.72 5.68 -4.58
N ASN A 145 3.47 6.06 -5.62
CA ASN A 145 4.35 5.15 -6.35
C ASN A 145 5.69 5.83 -6.64
N VAL A 146 6.74 5.04 -6.77
CA VAL A 146 8.00 5.55 -7.33
C VAL A 146 7.76 5.99 -8.75
N CYS A 147 8.18 7.21 -9.04
CA CYS A 147 8.05 7.82 -10.36
C CYS A 147 9.40 8.20 -10.97
N GLU A 148 10.47 8.25 -10.18
CA GLU A 148 11.83 8.44 -10.68
C GLU A 148 12.80 7.49 -9.98
N THR A 149 13.70 6.89 -10.74
CA THR A 149 14.81 6.07 -10.24
C THR A 149 16.14 6.56 -10.82
N HIS A 150 17.25 6.30 -10.11
CA HIS A 150 18.59 6.47 -10.62
C HIS A 150 18.88 5.38 -11.67
N ASN A 151 19.40 5.78 -12.82
CA ASN A 151 19.81 4.84 -13.87
C ASN A 151 21.07 4.02 -13.48
N ASP A 152 21.85 4.49 -12.48
CA ASP A 152 23.28 4.17 -12.35
C ASP A 152 23.71 3.72 -10.94
N GLY A 153 22.85 3.02 -10.19
CA GLY A 153 23.29 2.38 -8.95
C GLY A 153 24.20 1.17 -9.23
N PRO A 154 25.10 0.75 -8.32
CA PRO A 154 25.78 -0.55 -8.41
C PRO A 154 24.80 -1.75 -8.42
N PHE A 155 23.51 -1.48 -8.17
CA PHE A 155 22.37 -2.40 -8.25
C PHE A 155 21.66 -2.40 -9.61
N GLY A 156 22.08 -1.53 -10.55
CA GLY A 156 21.73 -1.56 -11.97
C GLY A 156 20.28 -1.22 -12.34
N PRO A 157 20.00 -0.94 -13.64
CA PRO A 157 18.67 -0.55 -14.13
C PRO A 157 17.63 -1.69 -14.11
N ASN A 158 18.06 -2.92 -13.81
CA ASN A 158 17.19 -4.11 -13.78
C ASN A 158 16.62 -4.42 -12.39
N HIS A 159 17.11 -3.78 -11.31
CA HIS A 159 16.69 -4.04 -9.93
C HIS A 159 16.70 -2.76 -9.06
N PRO A 160 15.77 -1.81 -9.30
CA PRO A 160 15.71 -0.58 -8.52
C PRO A 160 15.03 -0.83 -7.17
N GLU A 161 15.70 -1.52 -6.25
CA GLU A 161 15.10 -1.85 -4.94
C GLU A 161 15.73 -1.09 -3.78
N TRP A 162 17.06 -0.97 -3.73
CA TRP A 162 17.74 -0.39 -2.57
C TRP A 162 18.53 0.86 -2.95
N GLY A 163 18.15 2.01 -2.38
CA GLY A 163 18.83 3.29 -2.62
C GLY A 163 18.79 3.80 -4.07
N THR A 164 17.81 3.37 -4.86
CA THR A 164 17.70 3.75 -6.29
C THR A 164 16.50 4.62 -6.61
N ALA A 165 15.46 4.66 -5.77
CA ALA A 165 14.34 5.56 -5.98
C ALA A 165 14.77 7.00 -5.67
N LYS A 166 14.55 7.89 -6.65
CA LYS A 166 14.90 9.32 -6.60
C LYS A 166 13.70 10.18 -6.20
N ALA A 167 12.50 9.75 -6.58
CA ALA A 167 11.27 10.43 -6.24
C ALA A 167 10.09 9.47 -6.15
N VAL A 168 9.19 9.79 -5.23
CA VAL A 168 7.84 9.24 -5.20
C VAL A 168 6.83 10.30 -5.61
N CYS A 169 5.78 9.86 -6.26
CA CYS A 169 4.71 10.71 -6.75
C CYS A 169 3.38 10.27 -6.19
N VAL A 170 2.52 11.26 -5.92
CA VAL A 170 1.12 11.02 -5.55
C VAL A 170 0.27 11.13 -6.81
N TYR A 171 -0.54 10.11 -7.01
CA TYR A 171 -1.53 10.02 -8.05
C TYR A 171 -2.92 10.04 -7.43
N ARG A 172 -3.90 10.60 -8.15
CA ARG A 172 -5.31 10.69 -7.75
C ARG A 172 -6.19 10.09 -8.84
N ALA A 173 -7.24 9.38 -8.41
CA ALA A 173 -8.36 8.98 -9.25
C ALA A 173 -9.67 9.18 -8.48
N GLU A 174 -10.75 9.54 -9.16
CA GLU A 174 -12.06 9.78 -8.53
C GLU A 174 -12.95 8.53 -8.67
N GLY A 175 -13.52 8.05 -7.57
CA GLY A 175 -14.47 6.94 -7.59
C GLY A 175 -14.01 5.73 -8.42
N GLU A 176 -14.77 5.41 -9.48
CA GLU A 176 -14.52 4.26 -10.36
C GLU A 176 -13.34 4.44 -11.32
N ASP A 177 -12.81 5.66 -11.48
CA ASP A 177 -11.65 5.91 -12.33
C ASP A 177 -10.40 5.19 -11.82
N ALA A 178 -10.33 4.91 -10.52
CA ALA A 178 -9.24 4.11 -9.93
C ALA A 178 -9.16 2.68 -10.49
N PHE A 179 -10.22 2.19 -11.11
CA PHE A 179 -10.36 0.80 -11.59
C PHE A 179 -10.45 0.73 -13.11
N THR A 180 -11.11 1.71 -13.72
CA THR A 180 -11.39 1.70 -15.17
C THR A 180 -10.79 2.87 -15.93
N GLY A 181 -10.39 3.92 -15.22
CA GLY A 181 -9.91 5.17 -15.77
C GLY A 181 -8.40 5.34 -15.67
N THR A 182 -7.98 6.60 -15.56
CA THR A 182 -6.57 7.02 -15.56
C THR A 182 -6.24 7.74 -14.26
N TRP A 183 -5.13 7.36 -13.65
CA TRP A 183 -4.54 8.04 -12.51
C TRP A 183 -3.87 9.34 -12.94
N THR A 184 -4.18 10.43 -12.26
CA THR A 184 -3.57 11.75 -12.51
C THR A 184 -2.50 12.04 -11.48
N ARG A 185 -1.27 12.33 -11.90
CA ARG A 185 -0.20 12.81 -10.99
C ARG A 185 -0.59 14.18 -10.43
N VAL A 186 -0.60 14.32 -9.11
CA VAL A 186 -1.04 15.53 -8.40
C VAL A 186 0.01 16.11 -7.47
N LEU A 187 1.01 15.32 -7.07
CA LEU A 187 2.13 15.79 -6.24
C LEU A 187 3.40 14.98 -6.55
N ASP A 188 4.55 15.58 -6.27
CA ASP A 188 5.87 14.96 -6.30
C ASP A 188 6.60 15.30 -5.00
N SER A 189 7.29 14.32 -4.42
CA SER A 189 8.25 14.46 -3.33
C SER A 189 9.39 15.47 -3.54
N THR A 190 9.63 15.93 -4.78
CA THR A 190 10.72 16.86 -5.14
C THR A 190 12.09 16.36 -4.70
N HIS A 191 12.62 15.35 -5.40
CA HIS A 191 14.01 14.86 -5.31
C HIS A 191 14.51 14.70 -3.86
N VAL A 192 13.93 13.72 -3.18
CA VAL A 192 14.33 13.31 -1.84
C VAL A 192 15.66 12.55 -1.86
N LYS A 193 16.28 12.36 -0.68
CA LYS A 193 17.37 11.40 -0.50
C LYS A 193 16.97 10.04 -1.12
N PRO A 194 17.93 9.18 -1.53
CA PRO A 194 17.59 7.86 -2.04
C PRO A 194 16.57 7.17 -1.14
N VAL A 195 15.44 6.81 -1.75
CA VAL A 195 14.29 6.26 -1.07
C VAL A 195 14.43 4.75 -1.01
N GLU A 196 14.16 4.19 0.16
CA GLU A 196 13.87 2.77 0.30
C GLU A 196 12.35 2.61 0.31
N VAL A 197 11.85 1.82 -0.64
CA VAL A 197 10.48 1.91 -1.13
C VAL A 197 9.46 1.23 -0.23
N GLU A 198 8.94 1.98 0.73
CA GLU A 198 7.69 1.68 1.45
C GLU A 198 6.90 2.97 1.76
N PRO A 199 6.36 3.68 0.74
CA PRO A 199 5.64 4.91 1.00
C PRO A 199 4.29 4.63 1.68
N GLY A 200 3.88 5.53 2.57
CA GLY A 200 2.58 5.50 3.22
C GLY A 200 2.05 6.90 3.49
N PHE A 201 0.73 7.07 3.38
CA PHE A 201 0.08 8.29 3.83
C PHE A 201 -0.03 8.31 5.36
N LEU A 202 0.19 9.46 5.96
CA LEU A 202 -0.27 9.70 7.33
C LEU A 202 -1.80 9.86 7.30
N THR A 203 -2.53 8.83 7.71
CA THR A 203 -4.00 8.80 7.67
C THR A 203 -4.62 9.03 9.04
N ASN A 204 -5.93 9.24 9.08
CA ASN A 204 -6.69 9.20 10.33
C ASN A 204 -6.79 7.75 10.88
N LEU A 205 -7.40 7.58 12.06
CA LEU A 205 -7.50 6.26 12.71
C LEU A 205 -8.27 5.20 11.90
N TYR A 206 -9.04 5.61 10.89
CA TYR A 206 -9.80 4.71 10.02
C TYR A 206 -9.05 4.39 8.71
N GLY A 207 -7.83 4.89 8.52
CA GLY A 207 -7.03 4.64 7.32
C GLY A 207 -7.39 5.51 6.12
N SER A 208 -8.12 6.62 6.33
CA SER A 208 -8.49 7.57 5.27
C SER A 208 -7.84 8.95 5.48
N LEU A 209 -7.84 9.77 4.42
CA LEU A 209 -7.40 11.17 4.44
C LEU A 209 -8.54 12.16 4.82
N ASP A 210 -9.73 11.66 5.18
CA ASP A 210 -10.86 12.48 5.61
C ASP A 210 -10.47 13.41 6.77
N GLY A 211 -10.78 14.70 6.60
CA GLY A 211 -10.43 15.76 7.54
C GLY A 211 -8.98 16.25 7.46
N GLN A 212 -8.14 15.65 6.61
CA GLN A 212 -6.77 16.08 6.34
C GLN A 212 -6.67 16.81 4.99
N LEU A 213 -7.46 16.38 4.00
CA LEU A 213 -7.53 17.00 2.67
C LEU A 213 -7.86 18.52 2.76
N PRO A 214 -7.23 19.36 1.91
CA PRO A 214 -6.35 19.00 0.79
C PRO A 214 -4.88 18.77 1.18
N ASN A 215 -4.50 18.93 2.45
CA ASN A 215 -3.13 18.77 2.89
C ASN A 215 -2.82 17.31 3.19
N ILE A 216 -1.75 16.79 2.61
CA ILE A 216 -1.32 15.40 2.80
C ILE A 216 0.12 15.36 3.29
N SER A 217 0.43 14.29 4.01
CA SER A 217 1.79 13.92 4.40
C SER A 217 2.06 12.49 3.94
N VAL A 218 3.18 12.30 3.25
CA VAL A 218 3.64 11.00 2.78
C VAL A 218 4.96 10.68 3.46
N ASN A 219 5.00 9.55 4.14
CA ASN A 219 6.16 9.03 4.86
C ASN A 219 6.76 7.88 4.08
N HIS A 220 8.07 7.69 4.16
CA HIS A 220 8.79 6.59 3.52
C HIS A 220 10.13 6.34 4.22
N GLY A 221 10.67 5.14 4.06
CA GLY A 221 12.04 4.86 4.45
C GLY A 221 13.01 5.60 3.53
N CYS A 222 14.07 6.17 4.09
CA CYS A 222 15.13 6.79 3.31
C CYS A 222 16.50 6.45 3.90
N SER A 223 17.49 6.33 3.03
CA SER A 223 18.88 6.08 3.43
C SER A 223 19.83 6.64 2.39
N GLY A 224 21.00 7.11 2.83
CA GLY A 224 22.07 7.49 1.92
C GLY A 224 22.85 6.30 1.34
N SER A 225 22.69 5.09 1.88
CA SER A 225 23.60 3.97 1.61
C SER A 225 22.94 2.61 1.39
N GLY A 226 21.59 2.51 1.43
CA GLY A 226 20.87 1.23 1.33
C GLY A 226 21.16 0.25 2.48
N ASP A 227 21.75 0.74 3.58
CA ASP A 227 22.02 -0.05 4.80
C ASP A 227 20.82 0.10 5.75
N PRO A 228 20.12 -0.99 6.14
CA PRO A 228 19.00 -0.94 7.08
C PRO A 228 19.33 -0.25 8.42
N ASN A 229 20.59 -0.27 8.84
CA ASN A 229 21.00 0.38 10.09
C ASN A 229 21.11 1.90 9.97
N SER A 230 21.12 2.45 8.75
CA SER A 230 21.14 3.88 8.48
C SER A 230 19.77 4.42 8.03
N TRP A 231 18.72 3.59 8.10
CA TRP A 231 17.38 3.99 7.69
C TRP A 231 16.80 5.05 8.63
N GLU A 232 16.27 6.10 8.01
CA GLU A 232 15.49 7.16 8.65
C GLU A 232 14.07 7.14 8.08
N ILE A 233 13.10 7.67 8.84
CA ILE A 233 11.79 7.99 8.29
C ILE A 233 11.90 9.39 7.67
N CYS A 234 11.79 9.45 6.35
CA CYS A 234 11.61 10.70 5.63
C CYS A 234 10.12 10.97 5.39
N TRP A 235 9.79 12.24 5.23
CA TRP A 235 8.44 12.66 4.86
C TRP A 235 8.49 13.88 3.96
N TYR A 236 7.41 14.08 3.23
CA TYR A 236 7.11 15.34 2.56
C TYR A 236 5.63 15.65 2.71
N GLU A 237 5.32 16.93 2.67
CA GLU A 237 3.96 17.45 2.75
C GLU A 237 3.62 18.16 1.45
N GLY A 238 2.34 18.16 1.11
CA GLY A 238 1.86 18.93 -0.03
C GLY A 238 0.37 19.20 0.06
N THR A 239 -0.05 20.22 -0.66
CA THR A 239 -1.46 20.59 -0.83
C THR A 239 -1.93 20.10 -2.17
N LEU A 240 -2.96 19.27 -2.18
CA LEU A 240 -3.57 18.72 -3.38
C LEU A 240 -4.39 19.79 -4.12
N PRO A 241 -4.41 19.77 -5.47
CA PRO A 241 -5.18 20.69 -6.28
C PRO A 241 -6.69 20.43 -6.21
#